data_AF-F0BJC9-F1
#
_entry.id   AF-F0BJC9-F1
#
_cell.length_a   1.000
_cell.length_b   1.000
_cell.length_c   1.000
_cell.angle_alpha   90.00
_cell.angle_beta   90.00
_cell.angle_gamma   90.00
#
_symmetry.space_group_name_H-M   'P 1'
#
loop_
_entity.id
_entity.type
_entity.pdbx_description
1 polymer ?
#
loop_
_entity_poly.entity_id
_entity_poly.type
_entity_poly.pdbx_seq_one_letter_code
_entity_poly.pdbx_strand_id
1 'polypeptide(L)'
;MSALALSTSRPRHVASGARSTKAACGSSAQDIQDDGDAYVLVQGERHVMHGTTDDLQTAQRYINANGWVLWFRANGVQYVVRDPGLLHRLRTGYARSLQLRAAQDSLQARQQALAAQLAASAAGTPAQTAQGAASDTRALAEQQRVLTQKQAVLARKQAGATRLATRQAVSILREALASGRATRVAG
;
A
#
# COMPACT_ATOMS: atom_id res chain seq x y z
N MET A 1 68.26 11.83 -11.62
CA MET A 1 68.35 13.01 -12.50
C MET A 1 66.94 13.49 -12.76
N SER A 2 66.64 14.70 -12.31
CA SER A 2 65.41 15.43 -12.56
C SER A 2 65.28 15.81 -14.04
N ALA A 3 64.05 15.81 -14.58
CA ALA A 3 63.56 16.88 -15.45
C ALA A 3 62.03 16.79 -15.63
N LEU A 4 61.36 17.83 -15.12
CA LEU A 4 60.02 18.30 -15.51
C LEU A 4 59.96 18.59 -17.01
N ALA A 5 58.78 18.42 -17.63
CA ALA A 5 58.12 19.50 -18.38
C ALA A 5 56.67 19.11 -18.75
N LEU A 6 55.74 19.95 -18.30
CA LEU A 6 54.33 20.00 -18.66
C LEU A 6 54.17 20.37 -20.15
N SER A 7 53.14 19.84 -20.80
CA SER A 7 52.50 20.56 -21.91
C SER A 7 50.98 20.35 -21.88
N THR A 8 50.31 21.43 -21.49
CA THR A 8 48.86 21.61 -21.42
C THR A 8 48.27 21.84 -22.80
N SER A 9 47.21 21.11 -23.17
CA SER A 9 46.30 21.54 -24.24
C SER A 9 44.86 21.48 -23.75
N ARG A 10 44.23 22.66 -23.75
CA ARG A 10 42.90 22.97 -23.22
C ARG A 10 41.96 23.12 -24.43
N PRO A 11 40.87 22.36 -24.58
CA PRO A 11 39.85 22.74 -25.53
C PRO A 11 38.94 23.82 -24.94
N ARG A 12 38.92 24.98 -25.60
CA ARG A 12 37.91 26.03 -25.44
C ARG A 12 36.59 25.52 -26.03
N HIS A 13 35.58 25.31 -25.20
CA HIS A 13 34.21 25.21 -25.71
C HIS A 13 33.61 26.62 -25.77
N VAL A 14 33.46 27.08 -27.01
CA VAL A 14 32.65 28.24 -27.40
C VAL A 14 31.17 27.98 -27.12
N ALA A 15 30.49 29.06 -26.78
CA ALA A 15 29.11 29.12 -26.37
C ALA A 15 28.10 29.01 -27.55
N SER A 16 26.88 28.66 -27.14
CA SER A 16 25.59 29.18 -27.64
C SER A 16 24.94 28.53 -28.86
N GLY A 17 23.78 27.93 -28.58
CA GLY A 17 22.56 28.13 -29.39
C GLY A 17 22.07 26.93 -30.19
N ALA A 18 21.04 26.24 -29.68
CA ALA A 18 19.79 26.03 -30.42
C ALA A 18 18.77 25.27 -29.56
N ARG A 19 17.52 25.69 -29.69
CA ARG A 19 16.33 25.30 -28.94
C ARG A 19 15.62 24.17 -29.69
N SER A 20 14.89 23.35 -28.93
CA SER A 20 13.61 22.73 -29.28
C SER A 20 13.53 21.36 -30.00
N THR A 21 12.81 20.49 -29.26
CA THR A 21 11.84 19.46 -29.67
C THR A 21 12.32 18.15 -30.29
N LYS A 22 12.24 17.06 -29.51
CA LYS A 22 11.40 15.91 -29.90
C LYS A 22 11.07 14.99 -28.72
N ALA A 23 9.77 14.87 -28.50
CA ALA A 23 9.00 13.84 -27.80
C ALA A 23 9.76 12.79 -26.98
N ALA A 24 9.56 12.85 -25.67
CA ALA A 24 9.69 11.72 -24.76
C ALA A 24 8.67 10.63 -25.14
N CYS A 25 9.17 9.46 -25.54
CA CYS A 25 8.45 8.20 -25.50
C CYS A 25 9.48 7.10 -25.32
N GLY A 26 9.48 6.46 -24.14
CA GLY A 26 10.40 5.37 -23.86
C GLY A 26 10.79 5.26 -22.39
N SER A 27 9.84 5.02 -21.48
CA SER A 27 10.13 4.31 -20.24
C SER A 27 9.07 3.24 -20.03
N SER A 28 9.55 2.01 -20.09
CA SER A 28 8.79 0.77 -20.20
C SER A 28 8.06 0.44 -18.90
N ALA A 29 6.92 -0.22 -19.06
CA ALA A 29 5.94 -0.70 -18.08
C ALA A 29 6.43 -1.51 -16.84
N GLN A 30 7.73 -1.62 -16.59
CA GLN A 30 8.34 -2.41 -15.50
C GLN A 30 8.76 -1.57 -14.29
N ASP A 31 8.77 -0.24 -14.42
CA ASP A 31 9.42 0.70 -13.49
C ASP A 31 8.67 0.93 -12.15
N ILE A 32 7.37 0.64 -12.07
CA ILE A 32 6.57 0.94 -10.85
C ILE A 32 6.72 -0.15 -9.77
N GLN A 33 7.70 -1.05 -9.88
CA GLN A 33 7.89 -2.16 -8.91
C GLN A 33 9.22 -2.13 -8.17
N ASP A 34 10.25 -1.46 -8.70
CA ASP A 34 11.57 -1.33 -8.08
C ASP A 34 12.09 0.07 -8.45
N ASP A 35 12.30 0.96 -7.45
CA ASP A 35 12.97 2.31 -7.54
C ASP A 35 12.25 3.49 -6.80
N GLY A 36 11.40 3.23 -5.80
CA GLY A 36 10.88 4.29 -4.89
C GLY A 36 9.56 4.95 -5.33
N ASP A 37 8.89 4.34 -6.30
CA ASP A 37 7.52 4.67 -6.69
C ASP A 37 6.51 4.35 -5.58
N ALA A 38 5.49 5.19 -5.46
CA ALA A 38 4.47 5.07 -4.42
C ALA A 38 3.10 5.46 -4.97
N TYR A 39 2.03 4.89 -4.43
CA TYR A 39 0.68 5.37 -4.66
C TYR A 39 -0.14 5.32 -3.39
N VAL A 40 -1.01 6.31 -3.22
CA VAL A 40 -1.91 6.44 -2.09
C VAL A 40 -3.27 6.86 -2.63
N LEU A 41 -4.26 6.02 -2.37
CA LEU A 41 -5.66 6.36 -2.52
C LEU A 41 -6.21 6.71 -1.14
N VAL A 42 -6.72 7.93 -0.96
CA VAL A 42 -7.39 8.37 0.27
C VAL A 42 -8.88 8.59 0.03
N GLN A 43 -9.70 8.11 0.96
CA GLN A 43 -11.14 8.28 1.08
C GLN A 43 -11.52 8.48 2.55
N GLY A 44 -11.67 9.73 3.00
CA GLY A 44 -11.88 10.02 4.42
C GLY A 44 -10.81 9.31 5.29
N GLU A 45 -11.25 8.54 6.28
CA GLU A 45 -10.36 7.75 7.16
C GLU A 45 -9.75 6.50 6.49
N ARG A 46 -10.27 6.08 5.34
CA ARG A 46 -9.82 4.86 4.66
C ARG A 46 -8.76 5.23 3.64
N HIS A 47 -7.63 4.54 3.69
CA HIS A 47 -6.59 4.66 2.69
C HIS A 47 -6.13 3.29 2.22
N VAL A 48 -5.70 3.26 0.98
CA VAL A 48 -5.04 2.13 0.35
C VAL A 48 -3.74 2.65 -0.22
N MET A 49 -2.62 2.07 0.20
CA MET A 49 -1.31 2.57 -0.20
C MET A 49 -0.36 1.45 -0.58
N HIS A 50 0.59 1.83 -1.42
CA HIS A 50 1.89 1.22 -1.59
C HIS A 50 2.91 2.36 -1.47
N GLY A 51 3.75 2.35 -0.43
CA GLY A 51 4.62 3.47 -0.10
C GLY A 51 4.82 3.60 1.42
N THR A 52 5.36 4.74 1.83
CA THR A 52 5.66 5.05 3.24
C THR A 52 4.54 5.84 3.91
N THR A 53 4.64 6.04 5.22
CA THR A 53 3.72 6.92 5.96
C THR A 53 3.86 8.38 5.51
N ASP A 54 5.05 8.83 5.09
CA ASP A 54 5.28 10.18 4.58
C ASP A 54 4.54 10.40 3.25
N ASP A 55 4.47 9.36 2.41
CA ASP A 55 3.67 9.38 1.18
C ASP A 55 2.18 9.56 1.50
N LEU A 56 1.68 8.88 2.53
CA LEU A 56 0.31 9.03 3.00
C LEU A 56 0.04 10.44 3.55
N GLN A 57 0.96 11.02 4.31
CA GLN A 57 0.84 12.42 4.79
C GLN A 57 0.83 13.41 3.62
N THR A 58 1.68 13.18 2.63
CA THR A 58 1.75 14.00 1.41
C THR A 58 0.44 13.92 0.64
N ALA A 59 -0.07 12.71 0.39
CA ALA A 59 -1.33 12.49 -0.31
C ALA A 59 -2.51 13.19 0.37
N GLN A 60 -2.57 13.16 1.71
CA GLN A 60 -3.64 13.81 2.48
C GLN A 60 -3.77 15.32 2.21
N ARG A 61 -2.66 16.01 1.91
CA ARG A 61 -2.65 17.44 1.60
C ARG A 61 -3.41 17.79 0.31
N TYR A 62 -3.58 16.81 -0.59
CA TYR A 62 -4.24 17.00 -1.88
C TYR A 62 -5.71 16.58 -1.90
N ILE A 63 -6.25 16.16 -0.75
CA ILE A 63 -7.68 15.89 -0.58
C ILE A 63 -8.45 17.18 -0.85
N ASN A 64 -9.42 17.10 -1.75
CA ASN A 64 -10.33 18.19 -2.05
C ASN A 64 -11.62 18.08 -1.22
N ALA A 65 -12.53 19.04 -1.35
CA ALA A 65 -13.82 19.07 -0.66
C ALA A 65 -14.67 17.80 -0.85
N ASN A 66 -14.43 17.04 -1.92
CA ASN A 66 -15.13 15.78 -2.17
C ASN A 66 -14.58 14.61 -1.32
N GLY A 67 -13.41 14.77 -0.69
CA GLY A 67 -12.80 13.78 0.21
C GLY A 67 -11.97 12.70 -0.48
N TRP A 68 -11.61 12.88 -1.76
CA TRP A 68 -10.93 11.85 -2.56
C TRP A 68 -9.67 12.37 -3.22
N VAL A 69 -8.61 11.57 -3.16
CA VAL A 69 -7.41 11.79 -3.97
C VAL A 69 -6.70 10.48 -4.24
N LEU A 70 -6.28 10.30 -5.50
CA LEU A 70 -5.25 9.34 -5.86
C LEU A 70 -3.96 10.12 -6.11
N TRP A 71 -3.04 10.03 -5.16
CA TRP A 71 -1.69 10.57 -5.30
C TRP A 71 -0.75 9.43 -5.66
N PHE A 72 0.24 9.69 -6.50
CA PHE A 72 1.31 8.74 -6.75
C PHE A 72 2.61 9.44 -7.14
N ARG A 73 3.73 8.78 -6.87
CA ARG A 73 5.06 9.15 -7.31
C ARG A 73 5.51 8.13 -8.35
N ALA A 74 5.95 8.64 -9.50
CA ALA A 74 6.56 7.87 -10.57
C ALA A 74 7.83 8.59 -11.03
N ASN A 75 8.97 7.91 -11.06
CA ASN A 75 10.25 8.50 -11.50
C ASN A 75 10.63 9.80 -10.74
N GLY A 76 10.38 9.84 -9.43
CA GLY A 76 10.62 11.03 -8.60
C GLY A 76 9.65 12.21 -8.84
N VAL A 77 8.70 12.09 -9.78
CA VAL A 77 7.68 13.10 -10.03
C VAL A 77 6.38 12.72 -9.31
N GLN A 78 5.75 13.70 -8.66
CA GLN A 78 4.50 13.51 -7.96
C GLN A 78 3.31 13.90 -8.84
N TYR A 79 2.23 13.11 -8.73
CA TYR A 79 1.03 13.25 -9.52
C TYR A 79 -0.22 13.09 -8.66
N VAL A 80 -1.29 13.75 -9.08
CA VAL A 80 -2.63 13.62 -8.51
C VAL A 80 -3.62 13.29 -9.63
N VAL A 81 -4.49 12.30 -9.38
CA VAL A 81 -5.60 11.90 -10.26
C VAL A 81 -6.90 12.18 -9.55
N ARG A 82 -7.79 12.90 -10.24
CA ARG A 82 -9.13 13.27 -9.76
C ARG A 82 -10.26 12.76 -10.66
N ASP A 83 -9.92 12.00 -11.70
CA ASP A 83 -10.91 11.45 -12.62
C ASP A 83 -11.83 10.45 -11.90
N PRO A 84 -13.15 10.69 -11.84
CA PRO A 84 -14.07 9.86 -11.07
C PRO A 84 -14.17 8.43 -11.63
N GLY A 85 -13.96 8.23 -12.93
CA GLY A 85 -13.99 6.91 -13.57
C GLY A 85 -12.79 6.05 -13.16
N LEU A 86 -11.59 6.61 -13.19
CA LEU A 86 -10.36 5.94 -12.74
C LEU A 86 -10.43 5.61 -11.25
N LEU A 87 -10.89 6.57 -10.43
CA LEU A 87 -11.06 6.36 -8.99
C LEU A 87 -12.08 5.27 -8.69
N HIS A 88 -13.20 5.23 -9.41
CA HIS A 88 -14.20 4.18 -9.27
C HIS A 88 -13.61 2.80 -9.61
N ARG A 89 -12.89 2.66 -10.72
CA ARG A 89 -12.26 1.39 -11.09
C ARG A 89 -11.25 0.93 -10.05
N LEU A 90 -10.44 1.85 -9.53
CA LEU A 90 -9.46 1.54 -8.49
C LEU A 90 -10.16 1.02 -7.22
N ARG A 91 -11.24 1.70 -6.78
CA ARG A 91 -12.05 1.28 -5.64
C ARG A 91 -12.64 -0.11 -5.82
N THR A 92 -13.21 -0.38 -7.00
CA THR A 92 -13.80 -1.69 -7.32
C THR A 92 -12.73 -2.79 -7.28
N GLY A 93 -11.51 -2.51 -7.76
CA GLY A 93 -10.38 -3.43 -7.64
C GLY A 93 -10.00 -3.76 -6.18
N TYR A 94 -10.09 -2.77 -5.27
CA TYR A 94 -9.77 -2.96 -3.85
C TYR A 94 -10.93 -3.48 -2.99
N ALA A 95 -12.17 -3.51 -3.50
CA ALA A 95 -13.35 -3.87 -2.72
C ALA A 95 -13.18 -5.24 -2.02
N ARG A 96 -12.62 -6.22 -2.72
CA ARG A 96 -12.37 -7.56 -2.14
C ARG A 96 -11.34 -7.53 -1.03
N SER A 97 -10.25 -6.80 -1.21
CA SER A 97 -9.18 -6.67 -0.20
C SER A 97 -9.70 -5.99 1.06
N LEU A 98 -10.53 -4.97 0.92
CA LEU A 98 -11.16 -4.26 2.04
C LEU A 98 -12.16 -5.15 2.80
N GLN A 99 -12.99 -5.92 2.09
CA GLN A 99 -13.90 -6.90 2.72
C GLN A 99 -13.15 -7.96 3.51
N LEU A 100 -12.03 -8.48 2.98
CA LEU A 100 -11.23 -9.48 3.67
C LEU A 100 -10.53 -8.92 4.90
N ARG A 101 -10.05 -7.67 4.85
CA ARG A 101 -9.52 -6.96 6.02
C ARG A 101 -10.59 -6.82 7.11
N ALA A 102 -11.78 -6.34 6.77
CA ALA A 102 -12.88 -6.23 7.73
C ALA A 102 -13.25 -7.59 8.35
N ALA A 103 -13.21 -8.67 7.58
CA ALA A 103 -13.42 -10.02 8.10
C ALA A 103 -12.32 -10.44 9.08
N GLN A 104 -11.06 -10.11 8.83
CA GLN A 104 -9.95 -10.36 9.76
C GLN A 104 -10.07 -9.53 11.04
N ASP A 105 -10.41 -8.25 10.93
CA ASP A 105 -10.62 -7.37 12.08
C ASP A 105 -11.73 -7.93 12.99
N SER A 106 -12.83 -8.41 12.38
CA SER A 106 -13.92 -9.06 13.12
C SER A 106 -13.50 -10.38 13.79
N LEU A 107 -12.62 -11.16 13.15
CA LEU A 107 -12.11 -12.40 13.70
C LEU A 107 -11.15 -12.14 14.87
N GLN A 108 -10.29 -11.14 14.74
CA GLN A 108 -9.39 -10.70 15.79
C GLN A 108 -10.16 -10.18 17.01
N ALA A 109 -11.21 -9.38 16.81
CA ALA A 109 -12.08 -8.92 17.90
C ALA A 109 -12.72 -10.10 18.66
N ARG A 110 -13.16 -11.15 17.95
CA ARG A 110 -13.70 -12.38 18.58
C ARG A 110 -12.64 -13.13 19.37
N GLN A 111 -11.41 -13.24 18.86
CA GLN A 111 -10.30 -13.86 19.58
C GLN A 111 -9.97 -13.10 20.87
N GLN A 112 -9.96 -11.77 20.82
CA GLN A 112 -9.73 -10.92 22.00
C GLN A 112 -10.84 -11.08 23.04
N ALA A 113 -12.11 -11.13 22.61
CA ALA A 113 -13.25 -11.34 23.51
C ALA A 113 -13.19 -12.73 24.20
N LEU A 114 -12.85 -13.78 23.45
CA LEU A 114 -12.66 -15.13 24.02
C LEU A 114 -11.52 -15.15 25.03
N ALA A 115 -10.38 -14.53 24.71
CA ALA A 115 -9.25 -14.43 25.64
C ALA A 115 -9.62 -13.68 26.93
N ALA A 116 -10.41 -12.61 26.84
CA ALA A 116 -10.89 -11.87 28.01
C ALA A 116 -11.84 -12.70 28.87
N GLN A 117 -12.74 -13.48 28.26
CA GLN A 117 -13.63 -14.41 28.99
C GLN A 117 -12.82 -15.46 29.75
N LEU A 118 -11.78 -16.03 29.12
CA LEU A 118 -10.90 -17.00 29.75
C LEU A 118 -10.14 -16.43 30.94
N ALA A 119 -9.60 -15.22 30.81
CA ALA A 119 -8.94 -14.53 31.90
C ALA A 119 -9.89 -14.28 33.09
N ALA A 120 -11.13 -13.89 32.81
CA ALA A 120 -12.16 -13.69 33.84
C ALA A 120 -12.55 -14.99 34.55
N SER A 121 -12.75 -16.09 33.81
CA SER A 121 -13.06 -17.40 34.39
C SER A 121 -11.91 -17.97 35.23
N ALA A 122 -10.66 -17.78 34.80
CA ALA A 122 -9.48 -18.22 35.54
C ALA A 122 -9.29 -17.46 36.86
N ALA A 123 -9.71 -16.20 36.92
CA ALA A 123 -9.69 -15.40 38.16
C ALA A 123 -10.81 -15.76 39.14
N GLY A 124 -11.84 -16.48 38.70
CA GLY A 124 -13.11 -16.63 39.41
C GLY A 124 -13.33 -17.88 40.27
N THR A 125 -12.50 -18.94 40.21
CA THR A 125 -12.75 -20.15 41.04
C THR A 125 -11.56 -21.12 41.14
N PRO A 126 -11.07 -21.45 42.35
CA PRO A 126 -10.41 -22.72 42.60
C PRO A 126 -11.34 -23.70 43.32
N ALA A 127 -11.20 -24.98 42.96
CA ALA A 127 -11.75 -26.17 43.61
C ALA A 127 -13.23 -26.48 43.37
N GLN A 128 -13.45 -27.57 42.61
CA GLN A 128 -14.53 -28.58 42.70
C GLN A 128 -15.13 -28.96 41.34
N THR A 129 -14.32 -29.42 40.37
CA THR A 129 -14.70 -30.37 39.29
C THR A 129 -13.51 -30.61 38.35
N ALA A 130 -12.62 -31.55 38.69
CA ALA A 130 -11.44 -31.85 37.87
C ALA A 130 -11.79 -32.41 36.47
N GLN A 131 -12.87 -33.20 36.35
CA GLN A 131 -13.33 -33.76 35.07
C GLN A 131 -14.05 -32.75 34.16
N GLY A 132 -14.85 -31.84 34.73
CA GLY A 132 -15.53 -30.78 33.97
C GLY A 132 -14.53 -29.79 33.38
N ALA A 133 -13.62 -29.29 34.23
CA ALA A 133 -12.55 -28.37 33.81
C ALA A 133 -11.63 -28.96 32.72
N ALA A 134 -11.35 -30.26 32.73
CA ALA A 134 -10.56 -30.91 31.68
C ALA A 134 -11.29 -31.00 30.33
N SER A 135 -12.62 -31.07 30.33
CA SER A 135 -13.44 -31.12 29.12
C SER A 135 -13.57 -29.73 28.50
N ASP A 136 -13.80 -28.72 29.35
CA ASP A 136 -13.90 -27.31 28.95
C ASP A 136 -12.60 -26.79 28.35
N THR A 137 -11.46 -27.11 28.98
CA THR A 137 -10.12 -26.74 28.45
C THR A 137 -9.83 -27.35 27.08
N ARG A 138 -10.25 -28.59 26.82
CA ARG A 138 -10.12 -29.23 25.50
C ARG A 138 -11.00 -28.59 24.45
N ALA A 139 -12.27 -28.28 24.78
CA ALA A 139 -13.18 -27.59 23.89
C ALA A 139 -12.66 -26.20 23.50
N LEU A 140 -12.10 -25.47 24.46
CA LEU A 140 -11.48 -24.17 24.25
C LEU A 140 -10.21 -24.25 23.37
N ALA A 141 -9.35 -25.25 23.61
CA ALA A 141 -8.17 -25.48 22.79
C ALA A 141 -8.54 -25.76 21.31
N GLU A 142 -9.60 -26.52 21.08
CA GLU A 142 -10.11 -26.78 19.73
C GLU A 142 -10.70 -25.52 19.09
N GLN A 143 -11.45 -24.73 19.86
CA GLN A 143 -11.97 -23.45 19.39
C GLN A 143 -10.84 -22.50 18.97
N GLN A 144 -9.75 -22.43 19.75
CA GLN A 144 -8.58 -21.63 19.41
C GLN A 144 -7.89 -22.11 18.13
N ARG A 145 -7.80 -23.43 17.90
CA ARG A 145 -7.27 -24.00 16.65
C ARG A 145 -8.11 -23.60 15.44
N VAL A 146 -9.43 -23.72 15.55
CA VAL A 146 -10.37 -23.33 14.47
C VAL A 146 -10.26 -21.84 14.14
N LEU A 147 -10.16 -20.97 15.14
CA LEU A 147 -9.98 -19.52 14.92
C LEU A 147 -8.64 -19.22 14.23
N THR A 148 -7.57 -19.92 14.61
CA THR A 148 -6.23 -19.77 14.00
C THR A 148 -6.23 -20.23 12.54
N GLN A 149 -6.87 -21.37 12.24
CA GLN A 149 -7.02 -21.85 10.86
C GLN A 149 -7.82 -20.87 9.99
N LYS A 150 -8.94 -20.35 10.52
CA LYS A 150 -9.74 -19.31 9.85
C LYS A 150 -8.91 -18.06 9.56
N GLN A 151 -8.09 -17.63 10.51
CA GLN A 151 -7.19 -16.49 10.34
C GLN A 151 -6.19 -16.74 9.20
N ALA A 152 -5.57 -17.92 9.15
CA ALA A 152 -4.62 -18.28 8.09
C ALA A 152 -5.27 -18.29 6.70
N VAL A 153 -6.49 -18.82 6.57
CA VAL A 153 -7.23 -18.82 5.31
C VAL A 153 -7.59 -17.40 4.87
N LEU A 154 -8.06 -16.54 5.79
CA LEU A 154 -8.36 -15.14 5.47
C LEU A 154 -7.11 -14.37 5.07
N ALA A 155 -5.98 -14.58 5.76
CA ALA A 155 -4.70 -13.95 5.42
C ALA A 155 -4.22 -14.31 4.01
N ARG A 156 -4.30 -15.59 3.63
CA ARG A 156 -3.94 -16.03 2.26
C ARG A 156 -4.84 -15.38 1.20
N LYS A 157 -6.15 -15.34 1.45
CA LYS A 157 -7.12 -14.68 0.56
C LYS A 157 -6.82 -13.18 0.44
N GLN A 158 -6.51 -12.53 1.55
CA GLN A 158 -6.17 -11.11 1.58
C GLN A 158 -4.90 -10.83 0.77
N ALA A 159 -3.82 -11.60 0.99
CA ALA A 159 -2.58 -11.44 0.24
C ALA A 159 -2.77 -11.63 -1.27
N GLY A 160 -3.62 -12.58 -1.68
CA GLY A 160 -4.00 -12.76 -3.08
C GLY A 160 -4.76 -11.56 -3.65
N ALA A 161 -5.80 -11.11 -2.94
CA ALA A 161 -6.63 -9.99 -3.35
C ALA A 161 -5.83 -8.67 -3.43
N THR A 162 -4.96 -8.40 -2.45
CA THR A 162 -4.09 -7.22 -2.44
C THR A 162 -3.14 -7.23 -3.63
N ARG A 163 -2.49 -8.36 -3.94
CA ARG A 163 -1.60 -8.46 -5.12
C ARG A 163 -2.33 -8.18 -6.43
N LEU A 164 -3.55 -8.70 -6.58
CA LEU A 164 -4.38 -8.42 -7.75
C LEU A 164 -4.74 -6.94 -7.84
N ALA A 165 -5.19 -6.36 -6.72
CA ALA A 165 -5.56 -4.95 -6.65
C ALA A 165 -4.38 -4.01 -6.92
N THR A 166 -3.18 -4.32 -6.42
CA THR A 166 -1.94 -3.58 -6.72
C THR A 166 -1.62 -3.62 -8.21
N ARG A 167 -1.69 -4.79 -8.86
CA ARG A 167 -1.46 -4.88 -10.31
C ARG A 167 -2.47 -4.05 -11.11
N GLN A 168 -3.74 -4.10 -10.72
CA GLN A 168 -4.78 -3.27 -11.33
C GLN A 168 -4.52 -1.78 -11.10
N ALA A 169 -4.10 -1.38 -9.90
CA ALA A 169 -3.72 -0.02 -9.57
C ALA A 169 -2.61 0.49 -10.49
N VAL A 170 -1.52 -0.25 -10.61
CA VAL A 170 -0.39 0.08 -11.49
C VAL A 170 -0.82 0.23 -12.95
N SER A 171 -1.77 -0.59 -13.43
CA SER A 171 -2.33 -0.43 -14.78
C SER A 171 -3.12 0.87 -14.92
N ILE A 172 -3.94 1.22 -13.92
CA ILE A 172 -4.74 2.45 -13.90
C ILE A 172 -3.83 3.69 -13.85
N LEU A 173 -2.75 3.66 -13.08
CA LEU A 173 -1.78 4.75 -12.99
C LEU A 173 -1.10 5.01 -14.34
N ARG A 174 -0.70 3.94 -15.04
CA ARG A 174 -0.15 4.04 -16.40
C ARG A 174 -1.16 4.64 -17.39
N GLU A 175 -2.42 4.21 -17.32
CA GLU A 175 -3.49 4.80 -18.13
C GLU A 175 -3.67 6.30 -17.82
N ALA A 176 -3.64 6.67 -16.53
CA ALA A 176 -3.80 8.06 -16.11
C ALA A 176 -2.69 8.96 -16.65
N LEU A 177 -1.44 8.47 -16.67
CA LEU A 177 -0.32 9.16 -17.29
C LEU A 177 -0.48 9.27 -18.81
N ALA A 178 -0.76 8.15 -19.48
CA ALA A 178 -0.89 8.10 -20.94
C ALA A 178 -2.04 8.95 -21.48
N SER A 179 -3.14 9.06 -20.72
CA SER A 179 -4.32 9.85 -21.08
C SER A 179 -4.27 11.30 -20.61
N GLY A 180 -3.21 11.73 -19.91
CA GLY A 180 -3.11 13.09 -19.36
C GLY A 180 -4.07 13.39 -18.20
N ARG A 181 -4.70 12.36 -17.61
CA ARG A 181 -5.59 12.48 -16.44
C ARG A 181 -4.84 12.64 -15.12
N ALA A 182 -3.53 12.39 -15.12
CA ALA A 182 -2.64 12.67 -14.00
C ALA A 182 -2.12 14.11 -14.08
N THR A 183 -2.42 14.91 -13.05
CA THR A 183 -1.88 16.27 -12.92
C THR A 183 -0.61 16.22 -12.10
N ARG A 184 0.50 16.72 -12.65
CA ARG A 184 1.76 16.86 -11.90
C ARG A 184 1.57 17.86 -10.76
N VAL A 185 2.08 17.53 -9.57
CA VAL A 185 2.10 18.42 -8.41
C VAL A 185 3.53 18.67 -7.96
N ALA A 186 3.76 19.84 -7.36
CA ALA A 186 5.04 20.12 -6.70
C ALA A 186 5.16 19.26 -5.44
N GLY A 187 6.32 18.64 -5.26
CA GLY A 187 6.68 17.90 -4.05
C GLY A 187 7.27 18.79 -2.98
#